data_AF-A0AA94JUR4-F1
#
_entry.id   AF-A0AA94JUR4-F1
#
_cell.length_a   1.000
_cell.length_b   1.000
_cell.length_c   1.000
_cell.angle_alpha   90.00
_cell.angle_beta   90.00
_cell.angle_gamma   90.00
#
_symmetry.space_group_name_H-M   'P 1'
#
loop_
_entity.id
_entity.type
_entity.pdbx_description
1 polymer ?
#
loop_
_entity_poly.entity_id
_entity_poly.type
_entity_poly.pdbx_seq_one_letter_code
_entity_poly.pdbx_strand_id
1 'polypeptide(L)'
;YIGVVQEDSSGYPDCSDSFIQKMQNAINEGTKEDTKIEIITPLVHLSKAQIVEEAIKLNVPLELTLSCYKEEYQACGVCDSCRLRLNGFKEANQKDLIPYKES
;
A
#
# COMPACT_ATOMS: atom_id res chain seq x y z
N TYR A 1 -8.39 -3.56 9.37
CA TYR A 1 -7.41 -3.74 8.28
C TYR A 1 -6.90 -2.39 7.82
N ILE A 2 -5.60 -2.24 7.63
CA ILE A 2 -4.97 -1.07 6.99
C ILE A 2 -3.86 -1.53 6.04
N GLY A 3 -3.60 -0.77 4.97
CA GLY A 3 -2.67 -1.12 3.90
C GLY A 3 -1.27 -0.51 4.03
N VAL A 4 -0.80 -0.26 5.26
CA VAL A 4 0.54 0.31 5.50
C VAL A 4 1.63 -0.65 5.03
N VAL A 5 2.76 -0.09 4.59
CA VAL A 5 3.91 -0.84 4.06
C VAL A 5 5.18 -0.30 4.73
N GLN A 6 5.95 -1.17 5.36
CA GLN A 6 7.16 -0.78 6.09
C GLN A 6 8.34 -0.46 5.17
N GLU A 7 8.36 -0.92 3.91
CA GLU A 7 9.36 -0.47 2.94
C GLU A 7 9.32 1.07 2.75
N ASP A 8 8.15 1.68 2.92
CA ASP A 8 7.98 3.14 2.87
C ASP A 8 8.44 3.83 4.19
N SER A 9 8.83 3.07 5.22
CA SER A 9 9.10 3.58 6.58
C SER A 9 10.30 4.50 6.71
N SER A 10 11.23 4.52 5.74
CA SER A 10 12.31 5.52 5.73
C SER A 10 11.77 6.96 5.69
N GLY A 11 10.52 7.15 5.24
CA GLY A 11 9.80 8.41 5.31
C GLY A 11 8.69 8.47 6.39
N TYR A 12 8.31 7.34 6.98
CA TYR A 12 7.08 7.19 7.77
C TYR A 12 7.26 6.23 8.97
N PRO A 13 7.68 6.72 10.15
CA PRO A 13 7.93 5.88 11.32
C PRO A 13 6.67 5.23 11.90
N ASP A 14 5.50 5.75 11.53
CA ASP A 14 4.16 5.26 11.85
C ASP A 14 3.78 3.96 11.12
N CYS A 15 4.60 3.47 10.18
CA CYS A 15 4.40 2.20 9.51
C CYS A 15 5.11 1.00 10.20
N SER A 16 5.74 1.20 11.36
CA SER A 16 6.46 0.14 12.07
C SER A 16 5.54 -0.74 12.94
N ASP A 17 5.90 -2.01 13.12
CA ASP A 17 5.18 -2.94 14.00
C ASP A 17 5.03 -2.39 15.42
N SER A 18 6.09 -1.74 15.94
CA SER A 18 6.05 -1.16 17.28
C SER A 18 5.00 -0.06 17.41
N PHE A 19 4.88 0.79 16.39
CA PHE A 19 3.86 1.84 16.38
C PHE A 19 2.46 1.23 16.25
N ILE A 20 2.26 0.30 15.33
CA ILE A 20 0.98 -0.38 15.10
C ILE A 20 0.49 -1.08 16.37
N GLN A 21 1.36 -1.81 17.06
CA GLN A 21 1.02 -2.48 18.34
C GLN A 21 0.64 -1.48 19.44
N LYS A 22 1.39 -0.38 19.57
CA LYS A 22 1.08 0.67 20.56
C LYS A 22 -0.27 1.33 20.26
N MET A 23 -0.57 1.60 19.00
CA MET A 23 -1.85 2.17 18.58
C MET A 23 -3.00 1.20 18.84
N GLN A 24 -2.83 -0.09 18.56
CA GLN A 24 -3.84 -1.10 18.88
C GLN A 24 -4.12 -1.14 20.39
N ASN A 25 -3.09 -1.10 21.23
CA ASN A 25 -3.27 -1.11 22.68
C ASN A 25 -4.00 0.15 23.17
N ALA A 26 -3.60 1.33 22.67
CA ALA A 26 -4.25 2.59 23.01
C ALA A 26 -5.73 2.62 22.59
N ILE A 27 -6.05 2.09 21.40
CA ILE A 27 -7.44 1.97 20.94
C ILE A 27 -8.24 1.05 21.88
N ASN A 28 -7.70 -0.12 22.22
CA ASN A 28 -8.40 -1.06 23.10
C ASN A 28 -8.63 -0.48 24.50
N GLU A 29 -7.65 0.24 25.05
CA GLU A 29 -7.78 0.95 26.34
C GLU A 29 -8.89 2.01 26.33
N GLY A 30 -9.12 2.65 25.17
CA GLY A 30 -10.21 3.60 24.97
C GLY A 30 -11.59 2.97 24.70
N THR A 31 -11.69 1.64 24.65
CA THR A 31 -12.95 0.91 24.37
C THR A 31 -13.42 0.11 25.59
N LYS A 32 -14.63 -0.47 25.51
CA LYS A 32 -15.15 -1.33 26.58
C LYS A 32 -14.30 -2.60 26.70
N GLU A 33 -14.23 -3.19 27.90
CA GLU A 33 -13.39 -4.37 28.18
C GLU A 33 -13.70 -5.61 27.32
N ASP A 34 -14.94 -5.75 26.85
CA ASP A 34 -15.39 -6.81 25.96
C ASP A 34 -15.06 -6.54 24.48
N THR A 35 -14.63 -5.32 24.15
CA THR A 35 -14.22 -4.92 22.81
C THR A 35 -12.74 -5.26 22.61
N LYS A 36 -12.45 -6.04 21.57
CA LYS A 36 -11.09 -6.35 21.15
C LYS A 36 -10.92 -6.01 19.68
N ILE A 37 -10.29 -4.87 19.41
CA ILE A 37 -9.96 -4.41 18.07
C ILE A 37 -8.56 -4.92 17.72
N GLU A 38 -8.46 -5.53 16.53
CA GLU A 38 -7.21 -5.96 15.92
C GLU A 38 -6.89 -5.09 14.69
N ILE A 39 -5.71 -4.49 14.67
CA ILE A 39 -5.18 -3.78 13.52
C ILE A 39 -4.42 -4.79 12.65
N ILE A 40 -5.10 -5.28 11.62
CA ILE A 40 -4.49 -6.21 10.67
C ILE A 40 -3.81 -5.43 9.54
N THR A 41 -2.52 -5.71 9.29
CA THR A 41 -1.67 -5.02 8.31
C THR A 41 -1.08 -6.01 7.28
N PRO A 42 -1.89 -6.55 6.34
CA PRO A 42 -1.46 -7.66 5.48
C PRO A 42 -0.26 -7.35 4.58
N LEU A 43 -0.02 -6.06 4.31
CA LEU A 43 0.99 -5.60 3.36
C LEU A 43 2.26 -5.10 4.04
N VAL A 44 2.31 -5.06 5.39
CA VAL A 44 3.36 -4.32 6.13
C VAL A 44 4.77 -4.79 5.81
N HIS A 45 4.96 -6.08 5.57
CA HIS A 45 6.27 -6.68 5.25
C HIS A 45 6.43 -7.07 3.78
N LEU A 46 5.49 -6.67 2.91
CA LEU A 46 5.57 -6.95 1.48
C LEU A 46 6.28 -5.81 0.75
N SER A 47 7.12 -6.16 -0.23
CA SER A 47 7.62 -5.18 -1.19
C SER A 47 6.53 -4.77 -2.19
N LYS A 48 6.71 -3.66 -2.90
CA LYS A 48 5.76 -3.26 -3.96
C LYS A 48 5.58 -4.35 -5.04
N ALA A 49 6.63 -5.09 -5.37
CA ALA A 49 6.56 -6.22 -6.30
C ALA A 49 5.68 -7.36 -5.75
N GLN A 50 5.89 -7.76 -4.49
CA GLN A 50 5.10 -8.80 -3.82
C GLN A 50 3.62 -8.40 -3.71
N ILE A 51 3.33 -7.11 -3.50
CA ILE A 51 1.96 -6.60 -3.49
C ILE A 51 1.30 -6.76 -4.86
N VAL A 52 2.03 -6.48 -5.95
CA VAL A 52 1.52 -6.69 -7.33
C VAL A 52 1.28 -8.18 -7.59
N GLU A 53 2.21 -9.05 -7.20
CA GLU A 53 2.07 -10.51 -7.36
C GLU A 53 0.85 -11.05 -6.62
N GLU A 54 0.65 -10.66 -5.35
CA GLU A 54 -0.49 -11.11 -4.54
C GLU A 54 -1.81 -10.57 -5.10
N ALA A 55 -1.84 -9.31 -5.54
CA ALA A 55 -3.01 -8.72 -6.19
C ALA A 55 -3.42 -9.49 -7.45
N ILE A 56 -2.47 -9.88 -8.29
CA ILE A 56 -2.74 -10.68 -9.50
C ILE A 56 -3.23 -12.07 -9.13
N LYS A 57 -2.57 -12.74 -8.17
CA LYS A 57 -2.98 -14.05 -7.66
C LYS A 57 -4.42 -14.04 -7.13
N LEU A 58 -4.85 -12.92 -6.54
CA LEU A 58 -6.20 -12.71 -6.03
C LEU A 58 -7.18 -12.16 -7.09
N ASN A 59 -6.75 -11.99 -8.35
CA ASN A 59 -7.54 -11.40 -9.43
C ASN A 59 -8.09 -10.00 -9.10
N VAL A 60 -7.29 -9.18 -8.40
CA VAL A 60 -7.63 -7.78 -8.12
C VAL A 60 -7.53 -6.96 -9.40
N PRO A 61 -8.56 -6.16 -9.76
CA PRO A 61 -8.54 -5.32 -10.95
C PRO A 61 -7.67 -4.06 -10.72
N LEU A 62 -6.34 -4.23 -10.78
CA LEU A 62 -5.36 -3.16 -10.54
C LEU A 62 -5.48 -1.98 -11.52
N GLU A 63 -6.06 -2.21 -12.69
CA GLU A 63 -6.36 -1.20 -13.71
C GLU A 63 -7.44 -0.18 -13.26
N LEU A 64 -8.21 -0.51 -12.22
CA LEU A 64 -9.23 0.38 -11.65
C LEU A 64 -8.69 1.22 -10.47
N THR A 65 -7.40 1.08 -10.15
CA THR A 65 -6.77 1.76 -9.00
C THR A 65 -5.99 3.00 -9.41
N LEU A 66 -5.95 4.00 -8.53
CA LEU A 66 -5.19 5.23 -8.71
C LEU A 66 -4.12 5.37 -7.63
N SER A 67 -2.87 5.53 -8.04
CA SER A 67 -1.76 5.85 -7.13
C SER A 67 -1.17 7.23 -7.38
N CYS A 68 -1.45 7.86 -8.53
CA CYS A 68 -0.82 9.10 -8.93
C CYS A 68 -1.17 10.27 -7.99
N TYR A 69 -0.16 11.01 -7.54
CA TYR A 69 -0.37 12.22 -6.71
C TYR A 69 -0.76 13.48 -7.50
N LYS A 70 -0.58 13.48 -8.82
CA LYS A 70 -0.71 14.71 -9.63
C LYS A 70 -1.97 14.76 -10.48
N GLU A 71 -2.51 13.59 -10.84
CA GLU A 71 -3.54 13.46 -11.87
C GLU A 71 -4.51 12.36 -11.44
N GLU A 72 -5.79 12.51 -11.83
CA GLU A 72 -6.85 11.59 -11.43
C GLU A 72 -7.28 10.63 -12.55
N TYR A 73 -7.06 11.00 -13.82
CA TYR A 73 -7.55 10.25 -14.98
C TYR A 73 -6.45 9.49 -15.74
N GLN A 74 -5.28 10.11 -15.91
CA GLN A 74 -4.12 9.51 -16.55
C GLN A 74 -2.92 9.73 -15.65
N ALA A 75 -2.28 8.66 -15.19
CA ALA A 75 -1.15 8.74 -14.29
C ALA A 75 0.02 9.52 -14.95
N CYS A 76 0.63 10.45 -14.22
CA CYS A 76 1.68 11.30 -14.77
C CYS A 76 2.99 10.57 -15.10
N GLY A 77 3.18 9.34 -14.61
CA GLY A 77 4.40 8.54 -14.82
C GLY A 77 5.67 9.02 -14.12
N VAL A 78 5.68 10.25 -13.57
CA VAL A 78 6.92 10.89 -13.08
C VAL A 78 6.94 11.24 -11.59
N CYS A 79 5.80 11.23 -10.89
CA CYS A 79 5.79 11.45 -9.43
C CYS A 79 6.27 10.20 -8.66
N ASP A 80 6.65 10.38 -7.40
CA ASP A 80 7.24 9.30 -6.59
C ASP A 80 6.33 8.07 -6.50
N SER A 81 5.03 8.27 -6.28
CA SER A 81 4.06 7.17 -6.26
C SER A 81 3.94 6.45 -7.61
N CYS A 82 3.98 7.18 -8.74
CA CYS A 82 3.99 6.55 -10.07
C CYS A 82 5.26 5.73 -10.27
N ARG A 83 6.42 6.22 -9.84
CA ARG A 83 7.70 5.50 -9.95
C ARG A 83 7.69 4.23 -9.10
N LEU A 84 7.22 4.30 -7.86
CA LEU A 84 7.07 3.12 -6.99
C LEU A 84 6.15 2.07 -7.61
N ARG A 85 4.99 2.49 -8.13
CA ARG A 85 4.06 1.59 -8.81
C ARG A 85 4.70 0.94 -10.04
N LEU A 86 5.26 1.74 -10.96
CA LEU A 86 5.91 1.24 -12.17
C LEU A 86 7.07 0.28 -11.85
N ASN A 87 7.88 0.58 -10.83
CA ASN A 87 8.95 -0.30 -10.37
C ASN A 87 8.39 -1.61 -9.80
N GLY A 88 7.35 -1.55 -8.97
CA GLY A 88 6.70 -2.76 -8.44
C GLY A 88 6.17 -3.68 -9.53
N PHE A 89 5.48 -3.14 -10.54
CA PHE A 89 5.05 -3.93 -11.70
C PHE A 89 6.23 -4.50 -12.50
N LYS A 90 7.27 -3.69 -12.73
CA LYS A 90 8.48 -4.12 -13.44
C LYS A 90 9.19 -5.27 -12.72
N GLU A 91 9.37 -5.17 -11.41
CA GLU A 91 10.03 -6.18 -10.59
C GLU A 91 9.19 -7.47 -10.47
N ALA A 92 7.87 -7.35 -10.44
CA ALA A 92 6.95 -8.48 -10.53
C ALA A 92 6.88 -9.13 -11.93
N ASN A 93 7.60 -8.57 -12.91
CA ASN A 93 7.55 -8.97 -14.33
C ASN A 93 6.12 -8.89 -14.91
N GLN A 94 5.41 -7.82 -14.58
CA GLN A 94 4.04 -7.55 -14.99
C GLN A 94 3.93 -6.20 -15.68
N LYS A 95 2.93 -6.06 -16.55
CA LYS A 95 2.61 -4.78 -17.19
C LYS A 95 1.50 -4.09 -16.43
N ASP A 96 1.71 -2.84 -16.04
CA ASP A 96 0.64 -2.00 -15.54
C ASP A 96 -0.26 -1.53 -16.69
N LEU A 97 -1.57 -1.68 -16.51
CA LEU A 97 -2.56 -1.46 -17.55
C LEU A 97 -3.32 -0.13 -17.39
N ILE A 98 -3.00 0.66 -16.36
CA ILE A 98 -3.58 2.00 -16.21
C ILE A 98 -3.08 2.94 -17.31
N PRO A 99 -3.87 3.94 -17.72
CA PRO A 99 -3.42 4.94 -18.67
C PRO A 99 -2.37 5.86 -18.03
N TYR A 100 -1.30 6.12 -18.79
CA TYR A 100 -0.27 7.11 -18.45
C TYR A 100 -0.30 8.25 -19.45
N LYS A 101 0.08 9.46 -19.03
CA LYS A 101 0.27 10.57 -19.96
C LYS A 101 1.38 10.21 -20.95
N GLU A 102 1.10 10.38 -22.25
CA GLU A 102 2.14 10.29 -23.28
C GLU A 102 3.19 11.37 -23.03
N SER A 103 4.45 11.00 -23.20
CA SER A 103 5.62 11.87 -23.00
C SER A 103 5.81 12.81 -24.18
#